data_AF-A0A662UVF3-F1
#
_entry.id   AF-A0A662UVF3-F1
#
_cell.length_a   1.000
_cell.length_b   1.000
_cell.length_c   1.000
_cell.angle_alpha   90.00
_cell.angle_beta   90.00
_cell.angle_gamma   90.00
#
_symmetry.space_group_name_H-M   'P 1'
#
loop_
_entity.id
_entity.type
_entity.pdbx_description
1 polymer ?
#
loop_
_entity_poly.entity_id
_entity_poly.type
_entity_poly.pdbx_seq_one_letter_code
_entity_poly.pdbx_strand_id
1 'polypeptide(L)'
;MSLLDSFVSEVCKAFSLDPSVLRSCIAKIDGAVFVNCTPHYIVFEDGEKVNGYEDLARLLRARVAYRRVRIHGEIEFVKPFFEVTGEGLKLVDIARNYGIYLVGSLISAQAYGYPVVSPVVTPETSSKPPEERRCYRKRWNCWW
;
A
#
# COMPACT_ATOMS: atom_id res chain seq x y z
N MET A 1 1.40 -9.04 -25.26
CA MET A 1 0.73 -8.80 -23.96
C MET A 1 1.44 -7.61 -23.32
N SER A 2 0.72 -6.60 -22.81
CA SER A 2 1.40 -5.46 -22.17
C SER A 2 2.02 -5.87 -20.83
N LEU A 3 3.06 -5.17 -20.36
CA LEU A 3 3.66 -5.41 -19.03
C LEU A 3 2.61 -5.41 -17.91
N LEU A 4 1.62 -4.52 -18.03
CA LEU A 4 0.52 -4.42 -17.07
C LEU A 4 -0.40 -5.66 -17.11
N ASP A 5 -0.68 -6.19 -18.30
CA ASP A 5 -1.50 -7.40 -18.43
C ASP A 5 -0.77 -8.63 -17.88
N SER A 6 0.55 -8.71 -18.08
CA SER A 6 1.38 -9.75 -17.49
C SER A 6 1.39 -9.66 -15.96
N PHE A 7 1.57 -8.47 -15.40
CA PHE A 7 1.44 -8.24 -13.96
C PHE A 7 0.08 -8.68 -13.41
N VAL A 8 -1.02 -8.20 -14.02
CA VAL A 8 -2.39 -8.56 -13.58
C VAL A 8 -2.59 -10.06 -13.64
N SER A 9 -2.17 -10.71 -14.72
CA SER A 9 -2.28 -12.17 -14.87
C SER A 9 -1.47 -12.92 -13.81
N GLU A 10 -0.26 -12.47 -13.49
CA GLU A 10 0.62 -13.12 -12.52
C GLU A 10 0.08 -12.97 -11.10
N VAL A 11 -0.33 -11.77 -10.69
CA VAL A 11 -0.93 -11.52 -9.38
C VAL A 11 -2.22 -12.32 -9.21
N CYS A 12 -3.13 -12.26 -10.18
CA CYS A 12 -4.40 -13.01 -10.11
C CYS A 12 -4.17 -14.52 -10.06
N LYS A 13 -3.19 -15.06 -10.79
CA LYS A 13 -2.85 -16.48 -10.72
C LYS A 13 -2.19 -16.86 -9.39
N ALA A 14 -1.31 -16.00 -8.87
CA ALA A 14 -0.56 -16.26 -7.65
C ALA A 14 -1.42 -16.27 -6.39
N PHE A 15 -2.51 -15.50 -6.39
CA PHE A 15 -3.34 -15.24 -5.21
C PHE A 15 -4.84 -15.52 -5.44
N SER A 16 -5.22 -16.09 -6.59
CA SER A 16 -6.60 -16.41 -6.97
C SER A 16 -7.55 -15.19 -6.91
N LEU A 17 -7.11 -14.05 -7.45
CA LEU A 17 -7.87 -12.79 -7.45
C LEU A 17 -8.64 -12.56 -8.75
N ASP A 18 -9.71 -11.76 -8.67
CA ASP A 18 -10.46 -11.33 -9.85
C ASP A 18 -9.67 -10.25 -10.64
N PRO A 19 -9.31 -10.50 -11.91
CA PRO A 19 -8.57 -9.54 -12.72
C PRO A 19 -9.34 -8.26 -13.03
N SER A 20 -10.67 -8.30 -13.08
CA SER A 20 -11.50 -7.12 -13.30
C SER A 20 -11.45 -6.17 -12.11
N VAL A 21 -11.51 -6.71 -10.90
CA VAL A 21 -11.40 -5.95 -9.64
C VAL A 21 -10.00 -5.37 -9.49
N LEU A 22 -8.96 -6.20 -9.69
CA LEU A 22 -7.56 -5.74 -9.64
C LEU A 22 -7.31 -4.58 -10.60
N ARG A 23 -7.85 -4.63 -11.83
CA ARG A 23 -7.70 -3.55 -12.80
C ARG A 23 -8.33 -2.24 -12.36
N SER A 24 -9.43 -2.29 -11.59
CA SER A 24 -10.08 -1.09 -11.05
C SER A 24 -9.26 -0.38 -9.95
N CYS A 25 -8.24 -1.06 -9.42
CA CYS A 25 -7.34 -0.53 -8.40
C CYS A 25 -6.08 0.13 -8.98
N ILE A 26 -5.94 0.15 -10.31
CA ILE A 26 -4.74 0.63 -10.99
C ILE A 26 -4.87 2.11 -11.33
N ALA A 27 -3.87 2.89 -10.95
CA ALA A 27 -3.71 4.29 -11.36
C ALA A 27 -2.44 4.46 -12.20
N LYS A 28 -2.54 5.17 -13.32
CA LYS A 28 -1.39 5.59 -14.13
C LYS A 28 -1.15 7.07 -13.91
N ILE A 29 0.03 7.42 -13.39
CA ILE A 29 0.38 8.78 -13.00
C ILE A 29 1.75 9.09 -13.59
N ASP A 30 1.79 10.01 -14.57
CA ASP A 30 3.02 10.48 -15.23
C ASP A 30 3.97 9.34 -15.67
N GLY A 31 3.41 8.26 -16.22
CA GLY A 31 4.17 7.09 -16.71
C GLY A 31 4.47 6.03 -15.64
N ALA A 32 4.26 6.32 -14.36
CA ALA A 32 4.31 5.33 -13.28
C ALA A 32 2.96 4.62 -13.08
N VAL A 33 3.01 3.38 -12.59
CA VAL A 33 1.83 2.56 -12.34
C VAL A 33 1.73 2.26 -10.84
N PHE A 34 0.57 2.54 -10.27
CA PHE A 34 0.24 2.31 -8.87
C PHE A 34 -0.91 1.32 -8.77
N VAL A 35 -0.87 0.44 -7.78
CA VAL A 35 -1.97 -0.47 -7.42
C VAL A 35 -2.42 -0.14 -6.01
N ASN A 36 -3.67 0.26 -5.84
CA ASN A 36 -4.24 0.48 -4.52
C ASN A 36 -4.48 -0.84 -3.79
N CYS A 37 -3.59 -1.15 -2.84
CA CYS A 37 -3.68 -2.31 -1.96
C CYS A 37 -4.27 -1.95 -0.59
N THR A 38 -5.07 -0.90 -0.51
CA THR A 38 -5.86 -0.59 0.70
C THR A 38 -7.30 -1.09 0.51
N PRO A 39 -8.08 -1.30 1.58
CA PRO A 39 -9.47 -1.75 1.45
C PRO A 39 -10.42 -0.62 0.99
N HIS A 40 -9.94 0.62 0.93
CA HIS A 40 -10.75 1.79 0.63
C HIS A 40 -10.29 2.46 -0.65
N TYR A 41 -11.19 3.25 -1.26
CA TYR A 41 -10.78 4.09 -2.37
C TYR A 41 -9.80 5.17 -1.91
N ILE A 42 -8.92 5.59 -2.81
CA ILE A 42 -8.13 6.81 -2.67
C ILE A 42 -8.80 7.88 -3.53
N VAL A 43 -8.97 9.08 -2.97
CA VAL A 43 -9.41 10.26 -3.72
C VAL A 43 -8.24 11.22 -3.85
N PHE A 44 -7.87 11.56 -5.08
CA PHE A 44 -6.83 12.54 -5.35
C PHE A 44 -7.37 13.97 -5.26
N GLU A 45 -6.47 14.94 -5.16
CA GLU A 45 -6.80 16.38 -5.10
C GLU A 45 -7.59 16.90 -6.32
N ASP A 46 -7.47 16.23 -7.48
CA ASP A 46 -8.25 16.50 -8.69
C ASP A 46 -9.65 15.85 -8.69
N GLY A 47 -9.97 15.07 -7.65
CA GLY A 47 -11.24 14.35 -7.49
C GLY A 47 -11.26 12.95 -8.11
N GLU A 48 -10.21 12.51 -8.82
CA GLU A 48 -10.13 11.15 -9.35
C GLU A 48 -10.11 10.14 -8.20
N LYS A 49 -10.81 9.02 -8.41
CA LYS A 49 -10.90 7.92 -7.44
C LYS A 49 -10.24 6.67 -7.98
N VAL A 50 -9.49 6.00 -7.12
CA VAL A 50 -8.89 4.68 -7.38
C VAL A 50 -9.44 3.69 -6.37
N ASN A 51 -10.08 2.61 -6.84
CA ASN A 51 -10.72 1.65 -5.94
C ASN A 51 -9.71 0.95 -5.05
N GLY A 52 -10.11 0.63 -3.82
CA GLY A 52 -9.40 -0.32 -2.97
C GLY A 52 -9.80 -1.75 -3.27
N TYR A 53 -9.06 -2.71 -2.74
CA TYR A 53 -9.39 -4.13 -2.81
C TYR A 53 -8.98 -4.83 -1.50
N GLU A 54 -9.97 -5.34 -0.78
CA GLU A 54 -9.78 -6.00 0.52
C GLU A 54 -8.80 -7.18 0.46
N ASP A 55 -8.84 -7.98 -0.61
CA ASP A 55 -7.89 -9.09 -0.79
C ASP A 55 -6.44 -8.59 -0.91
N LEU A 56 -6.18 -7.53 -1.68
CA LEU A 56 -4.85 -6.94 -1.77
C LEU A 56 -4.41 -6.34 -0.43
N ALA A 57 -5.33 -5.74 0.32
CA ALA A 57 -5.06 -5.20 1.65
C ALA A 57 -4.68 -6.31 2.64
N ARG A 58 -5.30 -7.49 2.53
CA ARG A 58 -4.94 -8.67 3.32
C ARG A 58 -3.54 -9.15 2.97
N LEU A 59 -3.20 -9.23 1.69
CA LEU A 59 -1.88 -9.68 1.22
C LEU A 59 -0.76 -8.73 1.68
N LEU A 60 -0.96 -7.42 1.53
CA LEU A 60 0.03 -6.39 1.88
C LEU A 60 -0.01 -5.99 3.36
N ARG A 61 -0.76 -6.70 4.21
CA ARG A 61 -0.84 -6.40 5.63
C ARG A 61 0.53 -6.58 6.28
N ALA A 62 0.90 -5.62 7.13
CA ALA A 62 2.00 -5.73 8.06
C ALA A 62 1.48 -5.61 9.50
N ARG A 63 2.10 -6.33 10.43
CA ARG A 63 1.74 -6.31 11.86
C ARG A 63 2.74 -5.44 12.62
N VAL A 64 2.23 -4.57 13.50
CA VAL A 64 3.06 -3.89 14.47
C VAL A 64 3.35 -4.83 15.63
N ALA A 65 4.63 -5.06 15.90
CA ALA A 65 5.12 -5.76 17.06
C ALA A 65 6.04 -4.83 17.85
N TYR A 66 6.30 -5.17 19.12
CA TYR A 66 7.04 -4.30 20.02
C TYR A 66 8.21 -5.04 20.63
N ARG A 67 9.38 -4.41 20.61
CA ARG A 67 10.57 -4.88 21.31
C ARG A 67 10.79 -4.01 22.54
N ARG A 68 10.91 -4.64 23.71
CA ARG A 68 11.29 -3.98 24.96
C ARG A 68 12.65 -3.29 24.82
N VAL A 69 12.70 -2.02 25.20
CA VAL A 69 13.93 -1.20 25.25
C VAL A 69 14.41 -1.05 26.69
N ARG A 70 13.50 -0.71 27.61
CA ARG A 70 13.82 -0.45 29.02
C ARG A 70 12.60 -0.66 29.92
N ILE A 71 12.84 -0.99 31.19
CA ILE A 71 11.83 -0.99 32.26
C ILE A 71 12.21 0.08 33.31
N HIS A 72 11.23 0.80 33.84
CA HIS A 72 11.37 1.67 35.00
C HIS A 72 10.19 1.46 35.96
N GLY A 73 10.42 0.71 37.04
CA GLY A 73 9.33 0.21 37.89
C GLY A 73 8.44 -0.75 37.10
N GLU A 74 7.14 -0.44 37.02
CA GLU A 74 6.15 -1.20 36.24
C GLU A 74 5.96 -0.67 34.81
N ILE A 75 6.67 0.40 34.42
CA ILE A 75 6.55 1.03 33.11
C ILE A 75 7.51 0.38 32.10
N GLU A 76 6.97 -0.13 30.99
CA GLU A 76 7.74 -0.67 29.87
C GLU A 76 7.87 0.35 28.74
N PHE A 77 9.12 0.67 28.36
CA PHE A 77 9.44 1.43 27.17
C PHE A 77 9.75 0.47 26.03
N VAL A 78 8.97 0.54 24.95
CA VAL A 78 9.10 -0.33 23.78
C VAL A 78 9.42 0.45 22.52
N LYS A 79 10.05 -0.23 21.55
CA LYS A 79 10.24 0.26 20.18
C LYS A 79 9.39 -0.59 19.22
N PRO A 80 8.60 0.00 18.32
CA PRO A 80 7.86 -0.77 17.33
C PRO A 80 8.83 -1.34 16.30
N PHE A 81 8.50 -2.53 15.81
CA PHE A 81 9.02 -3.10 14.57
C PHE A 81 7.84 -3.68 13.79
N PHE A 82 8.02 -3.86 12.48
CA PHE A 82 6.95 -4.32 11.61
C PHE A 82 7.26 -5.70 11.06
N GLU A 83 6.32 -6.61 11.24
CA GLU A 83 6.38 -7.96 10.70
C GLU A 83 5.65 -8.01 9.37
N VAL A 84 6.33 -8.56 8.36
CA VAL A 84 5.80 -8.80 7.00
C VAL A 84 5.30 -10.24 6.87
N THR A 85 4.47 -10.49 5.86
CA THR A 85 3.98 -11.84 5.53
C THR A 85 4.68 -12.40 4.28
N GLY A 86 4.73 -13.73 4.15
CA GLY A 86 5.25 -14.36 2.93
C GLY A 86 4.43 -14.04 1.69
N GLU A 87 3.10 -13.92 1.83
CA GLU A 87 2.21 -13.49 0.75
C GLU A 87 2.51 -12.04 0.31
N GLY A 88 2.71 -11.14 1.27
CA GLY A 88 3.06 -9.74 1.00
C GLY A 88 4.44 -9.60 0.34
N LEU A 89 5.44 -10.36 0.80
CA LEU A 89 6.76 -10.40 0.17
C LEU A 89 6.67 -10.88 -1.28
N LYS A 90 5.89 -11.93 -1.55
CA LYS A 90 5.66 -12.42 -2.90
C LYS A 90 4.99 -11.35 -3.79
N LEU A 91 3.98 -10.64 -3.28
CA LEU A 91 3.33 -9.55 -4.02
C LEU A 91 4.31 -8.41 -4.33
N VAL A 92 5.16 -8.05 -3.35
CA VAL A 92 6.22 -7.05 -3.49
C VAL A 92 7.23 -7.44 -4.57
N ASP A 93 7.66 -8.70 -4.59
CA ASP A 93 8.62 -9.18 -5.58
C ASP A 93 8.03 -9.19 -6.99
N ILE A 94 6.78 -9.63 -7.15
CA ILE A 94 6.06 -9.52 -8.43
C ILE A 94 6.02 -8.05 -8.86
N ALA A 95 5.52 -7.15 -8.02
CA ALA A 95 5.40 -5.73 -8.36
C ALA A 95 6.75 -5.10 -8.76
N ARG A 96 7.83 -5.47 -8.06
CA ARG A 96 9.19 -5.02 -8.36
C ARG A 96 9.64 -5.41 -9.77
N ASN A 97 9.36 -6.66 -10.18
CA ASN A 97 9.73 -7.16 -11.51
C ASN A 97 9.02 -6.41 -12.66
N TYR A 98 7.86 -5.81 -12.38
CA TYR A 98 7.09 -5.03 -13.35
C TYR A 98 7.22 -3.51 -13.19
N GLY A 99 8.01 -3.03 -12.21
CA GLY A 99 8.13 -1.60 -11.93
C GLY A 99 6.84 -0.95 -11.44
N ILE A 100 6.04 -1.68 -10.66
CA ILE A 100 4.74 -1.24 -10.15
C ILE A 100 4.86 -0.86 -8.66
N TYR A 101 4.28 0.28 -8.31
CA TYR A 101 4.20 0.73 -6.92
C TYR A 101 2.95 0.17 -6.25
N LEU A 102 3.11 -0.41 -5.06
CA LEU A 102 2.00 -0.92 -4.26
C LEU A 102 1.61 0.14 -3.23
N VAL A 103 0.35 0.58 -3.24
CA VAL A 103 -0.11 1.60 -2.31
C VAL A 103 -0.71 0.93 -1.09
N GLY A 104 -0.09 1.15 0.07
CA GLY A 104 -0.54 0.61 1.35
C GLY A 104 -0.63 1.69 2.44
N SER A 105 -0.83 1.23 3.68
CA SER A 105 -0.72 2.09 4.86
C SER A 105 0.72 2.51 5.11
N LEU A 106 0.93 3.56 5.92
CA LEU A 106 2.26 3.97 6.38
C LEU A 106 3.03 2.81 7.02
N ILE A 107 2.34 1.96 7.79
CA ILE A 107 2.90 0.75 8.40
C ILE A 107 3.40 -0.22 7.31
N SER A 108 2.62 -0.44 6.25
CA SER A 108 3.00 -1.36 5.18
C SER A 108 4.18 -0.82 4.38
N ALA A 109 4.19 0.48 4.08
CA ALA A 109 5.31 1.14 3.41
C ALA A 109 6.61 1.05 4.23
N GLN A 110 6.54 1.23 5.54
CA GLN A 110 7.67 1.06 6.45
C GLN A 110 8.15 -0.39 6.57
N ALA A 111 7.22 -1.35 6.56
CA ALA A 111 7.54 -2.77 6.75
C ALA A 111 8.19 -3.40 5.53
N TYR A 112 7.63 -3.13 4.34
CA TYR A 112 8.04 -3.78 3.09
C TYR A 112 9.10 -3.00 2.31
N GLY A 113 9.21 -1.68 2.49
CA GLY A 113 10.12 -0.84 1.70
C GLY A 113 9.73 -0.83 0.22
N TYR A 114 10.71 -0.78 -0.69
CA TYR A 114 10.45 -0.71 -2.13
C TYR A 114 9.75 -1.99 -2.66
N PRO A 115 8.63 -1.91 -3.42
CA PRO A 115 8.03 -0.72 -4.03
C PRO A 115 6.75 -0.21 -3.32
N VAL A 116 6.61 -0.44 -2.01
CA VAL A 116 5.41 -0.10 -1.24
C VAL A 116 5.40 1.36 -0.79
N VAL A 117 4.47 2.15 -1.31
CA VAL A 117 4.26 3.55 -0.93
C VAL A 117 3.03 3.74 -0.05
N SER A 118 2.89 4.92 0.55
CA SER A 118 1.65 5.33 1.21
C SER A 118 1.20 6.71 0.72
N PRO A 119 -0.12 6.96 0.53
CA PRO A 119 -0.60 8.25 0.06
C PRO A 119 -0.27 9.37 1.06
N VAL A 120 -0.03 10.57 0.55
CA VAL A 120 0.13 11.78 1.36
C VAL A 120 -1.17 12.57 1.30
N VAL A 121 -1.85 12.69 2.44
CA VAL A 121 -3.08 13.48 2.56
C VAL A 121 -2.73 14.97 2.49
N THR A 122 -3.53 15.76 1.79
CA THR A 122 -3.31 17.20 1.70
C THR A 122 -3.57 17.86 3.07
N PRO A 123 -2.81 18.90 3.46
CA PRO A 123 -2.97 19.56 4.76
C PRO A 123 -4.40 20.02 5.03
N GLU A 124 -5.09 20.52 4.00
CA GLU A 124 -6.45 21.09 4.05
C GLU A 124 -7.51 20.05 4.40
N THR A 125 -7.24 18.76 4.14
CA THR A 125 -8.18 17.66 4.38
C THR A 125 -7.68 16.67 5.43
N SER A 126 -6.49 16.87 5.99
CA SER A 126 -5.85 15.97 6.96
C SER A 126 -6.67 15.68 8.22
N SER A 127 -7.41 16.67 8.71
CA SER A 127 -8.28 16.56 9.90
C SER A 127 -9.67 15.99 9.58
N LYS A 128 -10.00 15.80 8.30
CA LYS A 128 -11.32 15.33 7.87
C LYS A 128 -11.46 13.81 8.02
N PRO A 129 -12.70 13.29 8.08
CA PRO A 129 -12.97 11.86 7.98
C PRO A 129 -12.36 11.23 6.72
N PRO A 130 -12.02 9.92 6.73
CA PRO A 130 -11.35 9.24 5.62
C PRO A 130 -11.98 9.47 4.24
N GLU A 131 -13.31 9.47 4.15
CA GLU A 131 -14.10 9.69 2.93
C GLU A 131 -13.96 11.11 2.33
N GLU A 132 -13.61 12.09 3.18
CA GLU A 132 -13.41 13.48 2.80
C GLU A 132 -11.95 13.85 2.61
N ARG A 133 -11.02 12.93 2.95
CA ARG A 133 -9.59 13.14 2.71
C ARG A 133 -9.31 13.19 1.22
N ARG A 134 -8.33 14.03 0.87
CA ARG A 134 -7.76 14.13 -0.47
C ARG A 134 -6.28 13.85 -0.37
N CYS A 135 -5.76 13.10 -1.32
CA CYS A 135 -4.34 12.78 -1.38
C CYS A 135 -3.69 13.54 -2.53
N TYR A 136 -2.44 13.93 -2.36
CA TYR A 136 -1.62 14.41 -3.47
C TYR A 136 -1.50 13.31 -4.52
N ARG A 137 -1.67 13.67 -5.80
CA ARG A 137 -1.50 12.71 -6.90
C ARG A 137 -0.03 12.36 -7.15
N LYS A 138 0.86 13.35 -6.97
CA LYS A 138 2.27 13.27 -7.34
C LYS A 138 3.22 13.21 -6.15
N ARG A 139 2.71 12.98 -4.93
CA ARG A 139 3.52 12.93 -3.71
C ARG A 139 3.14 11.72 -2.86
N TRP A 140 4.12 10.89 -2.55
CA TRP A 140 3.96 9.61 -1.88
C TRP A 140 4.99 9.46 -0.76
N ASN A 141 4.61 8.81 0.34
CA ASN A 141 5.55 8.41 1.37
C ASN A 141 6.27 7.12 0.96
N CYS A 142 7.58 7.03 1.21
CA CYS A 142 8.43 5.86 0.94
C CYS A 142 9.50 5.69 2.03
N TRP A 143 10.11 4.50 2.09
CA TRP A 143 11.09 4.10 3.13
C TRP A 143 12.32 3.39 2.54
N TRP A 144 12.76 3.82 1.35
CA TRP A 144 13.99 3.38 0.71
C TRP A 144 14.78 4.56 0.17
#